data_AF-A0A317EJZ4-F1
#
_entry.id   AF-A0A317EJZ4-F1
#
_cell.length_a   1.000
_cell.length_b   1.000
_cell.length_c   1.000
_cell.angle_alpha   90.00
_cell.angle_beta   90.00
_cell.angle_gamma   90.00
#
_symmetry.space_group_name_H-M   'P 1'
#
loop_
_entity.id
_entity.type
_entity.pdbx_description
1 polymer ?
#
loop_
_entity_poly.entity_id
_entity_poly.type
_entity_poly.pdbx_seq_one_letter_code
_entity_poly.pdbx_strand_id
1 'polypeptide(L)'
;MSIEEPMRKTEQEIMPAFRKEINKPQGYDIYPYFTLGEKQIFNGYATLAEYITAQKTVIIDGYVGVYWNLLISSLKKELASKGLRLNVIETSAFLKDEDWIDEITAEFLGESGAVWGKKTTLSLADFLDLEALKSVQVDEKYDVNLIIGCGASLCGWDAALIYVDLPKNELQHRMSAGAICNLGKSSPQEQTEMYKRFYFVDWVVLNTHKEQLAKNVAVFVDAQWEEDINWGYGEAVRAGLKQMSTSVFRARPWFAPGAWGGQWMKHRMPQLDQNEVNYAWSFELIVPENGLVFESNGLLLEVSFDLLMFEQGENVLGKHYQRFGYEFPIRFDFLDTFDGGNLSIQCHPSLNYIKEEFGENITQDETYYILDCDKDASVYLGFQQDINPEGFKKVLEDSNENGVELDIEQYVQCHKAEKHDLFLIPNGTIHSAGAQNLVLEISATPYIFTFKMYDWLRLDLNGKPRPINIEHAFKNLDFSRKGEKVQQELISKPSILFQKDDLTCYHLPTHEEHFYDVHRLDFESVAEVETENVCHVLMLVEGESVTVTTADGSTMSFQYAETFVIPAAARSYKIVNNANQQAKVIKAFLK
;
A
#
# COMPACT_ATOMS: atom_id res chain seq x y z
N MET A 1 7.93 28.66 1.60
CA MET A 1 9.14 28.63 0.77
C MET A 1 8.73 28.88 -0.67
N SER A 2 9.50 29.67 -1.43
CA SER A 2 9.37 29.72 -2.89
C SER A 2 9.93 28.41 -3.42
N ILE A 3 9.05 27.51 -3.86
CA ILE A 3 9.47 26.21 -4.37
C ILE A 3 9.91 26.42 -5.83
N GLU A 4 11.20 26.65 -6.05
CA GLU A 4 11.84 26.71 -7.38
C GLU A 4 12.39 25.33 -7.82
N GLU A 5 11.93 24.24 -7.23
CA GLU A 5 12.30 22.85 -7.57
C GLU A 5 11.05 21.99 -7.79
N PRO A 6 11.11 20.87 -8.56
CA PRO A 6 9.90 20.11 -8.90
C PRO A 6 9.18 19.61 -7.65
N MET A 7 7.85 19.72 -7.62
CA MET A 7 7.00 19.33 -6.48
C MET A 7 6.95 17.82 -6.26
N ARG A 8 7.22 17.04 -7.30
CA ARG A 8 7.19 15.56 -7.32
C ARG A 8 8.44 15.04 -8.03
N LYS A 9 9.02 13.94 -7.55
CA LYS A 9 10.14 13.24 -8.21
C LYS A 9 9.64 11.96 -8.86
N THR A 10 8.97 12.11 -10.00
CA THR A 10 8.53 11.03 -10.89
C THR A 10 8.07 11.64 -12.22
N GLU A 11 8.20 10.90 -13.31
CA GLU A 11 7.56 11.22 -14.60
C GLU A 11 6.15 10.61 -14.72
N GLN A 12 5.75 9.73 -13.79
CA GLN A 12 4.38 9.19 -13.74
C GLN A 12 3.37 10.32 -13.50
N GLU A 13 2.41 10.42 -14.41
CA GLU A 13 1.31 11.37 -14.31
C GLU A 13 0.49 11.09 -13.03
N ILE A 14 0.09 12.18 -12.35
CA ILE A 14 -0.90 12.11 -11.27
C ILE A 14 -2.17 11.48 -11.84
N MET A 15 -2.92 10.72 -11.03
CA MET A 15 -4.24 10.25 -11.44
C MET A 15 -5.05 11.44 -12.00
N PRO A 16 -5.67 11.32 -13.20
CA PRO A 16 -6.45 12.42 -13.73
C PRO A 16 -7.59 12.83 -12.79
N ALA A 17 -7.87 14.13 -12.69
CA ALA A 17 -8.99 14.62 -11.89
C ALA A 17 -10.35 14.25 -12.49
N PHE A 18 -10.38 14.04 -13.82
CA PHE A 18 -11.57 13.67 -14.56
C PHE A 18 -11.40 12.32 -15.27
N ARG A 19 -12.38 11.43 -15.11
CA ARG A 19 -12.44 10.12 -15.78
C ARG A 19 -12.27 10.20 -17.30
N LYS A 20 -12.73 11.27 -17.95
CA LYS A 20 -12.61 11.44 -19.41
C LYS A 20 -11.16 11.55 -19.90
N GLU A 21 -10.23 11.89 -19.00
CA GLU A 21 -8.80 11.99 -19.27
C GLU A 21 -8.08 10.64 -19.09
N ILE A 22 -8.75 9.64 -18.50
CA ILE A 22 -8.22 8.28 -18.44
C ILE A 22 -8.34 7.64 -19.83
N ASN A 23 -7.19 7.33 -20.42
CA ASN A 23 -7.11 6.45 -21.58
C ASN A 23 -7.54 5.04 -21.15
N LYS A 24 -8.57 4.48 -21.78
CA LYS A 24 -9.01 3.09 -21.53
C LYS A 24 -8.15 2.11 -22.33
N PRO A 25 -7.30 1.29 -21.68
CA PRO A 25 -6.48 0.32 -22.39
C PRO A 25 -7.30 -0.87 -22.87
N GLN A 26 -6.76 -1.60 -23.85
CA GLN A 26 -7.15 -2.98 -24.11
C GLN A 26 -6.33 -3.87 -23.17
N GLY A 27 -6.93 -4.31 -22.06
CA GLY A 27 -6.24 -5.06 -21.00
C GLY A 27 -6.17 -4.27 -19.68
N TYR A 28 -5.17 -4.59 -18.87
CA TYR A 28 -5.01 -4.08 -17.50
C TYR A 28 -5.18 -2.55 -17.42
N ASP A 29 -6.11 -2.09 -16.58
CA ASP A 29 -6.38 -0.69 -16.26
C ASP A 29 -5.82 -0.35 -14.88
N ILE A 30 -4.92 0.64 -14.80
CA ILE A 30 -4.30 1.08 -13.54
C ILE A 30 -5.18 2.04 -12.74
N TYR A 31 -6.31 2.50 -13.29
CA TYR A 31 -7.20 3.48 -12.65
C TYR A 31 -8.62 2.91 -12.39
N PRO A 32 -8.76 1.91 -11.51
CA PRO A 32 -10.07 1.42 -11.09
C PRO A 32 -10.83 2.51 -10.33
N TYR A 33 -12.15 2.54 -10.43
CA TYR A 33 -12.99 3.44 -9.65
C TYR A 33 -14.34 2.81 -9.32
N PHE A 34 -14.98 3.34 -8.28
CA PHE A 34 -16.31 2.94 -7.82
C PHE A 34 -17.27 4.13 -7.88
N THR A 35 -18.44 3.96 -8.50
CA THR A 35 -19.38 5.07 -8.67
C THR A 35 -20.17 5.35 -7.39
N LEU A 36 -20.24 6.63 -7.00
CA LEU A 36 -21.09 7.12 -5.91
C LEU A 36 -22.48 7.57 -6.40
N GLY A 37 -22.76 7.43 -7.70
CA GLY A 37 -23.92 8.05 -8.34
C GLY A 37 -23.69 9.53 -8.68
N GLU A 38 -24.75 10.29 -8.85
CA GLU A 38 -24.67 11.69 -9.30
C GLU A 38 -24.50 12.68 -8.13
N LYS A 39 -23.73 13.74 -8.39
CA LYS A 39 -23.54 14.96 -7.58
C LYS A 39 -22.99 14.70 -6.18
N GLN A 40 -22.05 13.77 -6.08
CA GLN A 40 -21.39 13.41 -4.82
C GLN A 40 -19.96 13.95 -4.70
N ILE A 41 -19.31 14.23 -5.83
CA ILE A 41 -17.96 14.78 -5.90
C ILE A 41 -18.03 16.15 -6.59
N PHE A 42 -17.24 17.08 -6.10
CA PHE A 42 -17.10 18.46 -6.56
C PHE A 42 -15.62 18.76 -6.78
N ASN A 43 -15.34 19.79 -7.59
CA ASN A 43 -14.00 20.15 -8.01
C ASN A 43 -13.69 21.61 -7.68
N GLY A 44 -12.44 21.88 -7.32
CA GLY A 44 -11.88 23.21 -7.16
C GLY A 44 -12.11 23.89 -5.81
N TYR A 45 -11.16 24.75 -5.47
CA TYR A 45 -11.21 25.57 -4.26
C TYR A 45 -12.42 26.50 -4.19
N ALA A 46 -12.93 26.96 -5.35
CA ALA A 46 -14.10 27.84 -5.40
C ALA A 46 -15.36 27.16 -4.83
N THR A 47 -15.61 25.90 -5.19
CA THR A 47 -16.78 25.14 -4.70
C THR A 47 -16.60 24.74 -3.24
N LEU A 48 -15.37 24.41 -2.81
CA LEU A 48 -15.08 24.18 -1.40
C LEU A 48 -15.28 25.46 -0.56
N ALA A 49 -14.87 26.62 -1.07
CA ALA A 49 -15.07 27.91 -0.43
C ALA A 49 -16.56 28.27 -0.28
N GLU A 50 -17.42 27.83 -1.20
CA GLU A 50 -18.88 27.98 -1.06
C GLU A 50 -19.42 27.16 0.11
N TYR A 51 -18.97 25.90 0.25
CA TYR A 51 -19.30 25.08 1.41
C TYR A 51 -18.83 25.74 2.72
N ILE A 52 -17.58 26.18 2.76
CA ILE A 52 -17.00 26.88 3.92
C ILE A 52 -17.80 28.14 4.29
N THR A 53 -18.18 28.94 3.29
CA THR A 53 -18.96 30.17 3.50
C THR A 53 -20.31 29.85 4.15
N ALA A 54 -20.95 28.74 3.75
CA ALA A 54 -22.22 28.33 4.34
C ALA A 54 -22.09 27.90 5.81
N GLN A 55 -20.97 27.26 6.18
CA GLN A 55 -20.71 26.81 7.55
C GLN A 55 -20.24 27.93 8.49
N LYS A 56 -19.57 28.96 7.96
CA LYS A 56 -18.95 30.10 8.68
C LYS A 56 -17.80 29.72 9.61
N THR A 57 -17.94 28.67 10.42
CA THR A 57 -16.88 28.15 11.28
C THR A 57 -16.54 26.73 10.83
N VAL A 58 -15.27 26.49 10.49
CA VAL A 58 -14.82 25.22 9.91
C VAL A 58 -13.48 24.80 10.50
N ILE A 59 -13.36 23.50 10.77
CA ILE A 59 -12.10 22.83 11.08
C ILE A 59 -11.61 22.15 9.80
N ILE A 60 -10.39 22.41 9.37
CA ILE A 60 -9.74 21.76 8.24
C ILE A 60 -8.53 20.97 8.77
N ASP A 61 -8.77 19.71 9.11
CA ASP A 61 -7.73 18.77 9.55
C ASP A 61 -7.22 17.96 8.35
N GLY A 62 -6.15 17.20 8.51
CA GLY A 62 -5.63 16.38 7.43
C GLY A 62 -4.29 15.73 7.69
N TYR A 63 -3.71 15.25 6.61
CA TYR A 63 -2.53 14.39 6.63
C TYR A 63 -1.24 15.15 6.34
N VAL A 64 -0.10 14.55 6.73
CA VAL A 64 1.23 15.07 6.34
C VAL A 64 1.46 14.88 4.85
N GLY A 65 2.20 15.79 4.22
CA GLY A 65 2.45 15.79 2.77
C GLY A 65 1.44 16.61 1.95
N VAL A 66 0.33 17.04 2.56
CA VAL A 66 -0.54 18.09 1.99
C VAL A 66 0.25 19.40 1.87
N TYR A 67 0.11 20.08 0.73
CA TYR A 67 0.67 21.42 0.54
C TYR A 67 -0.20 22.48 1.25
N TRP A 68 -0.13 22.50 2.58
CA TRP A 68 -0.94 23.39 3.43
C TRP A 68 -0.87 24.86 3.00
N ASN A 69 0.31 25.36 2.64
CA ASN A 69 0.48 26.75 2.16
C ASN A 69 -0.31 27.04 0.88
N LEU A 70 -0.35 26.10 -0.07
CA LEU A 70 -1.10 26.24 -1.33
C LEU A 70 -2.60 26.16 -1.07
N LEU A 71 -3.04 25.22 -0.23
CA LEU A 71 -4.44 25.08 0.13
C LEU A 71 -4.96 26.33 0.87
N ILE A 72 -4.20 26.83 1.85
CA ILE A 72 -4.53 28.03 2.63
C ILE A 72 -4.59 29.26 1.73
N SER A 73 -3.58 29.46 0.87
CA SER A 73 -3.54 30.63 -0.03
C SER A 73 -4.66 30.60 -1.07
N SER A 74 -4.99 29.43 -1.62
CA SER A 74 -6.08 29.24 -2.57
C SER A 74 -7.44 29.50 -1.92
N LEU A 75 -7.71 28.96 -0.72
CA LEU A 75 -8.94 29.24 0.02
C LEU A 75 -9.06 30.72 0.42
N LYS A 76 -7.97 31.34 0.90
CA LYS A 76 -7.93 32.77 1.22
C LYS A 76 -8.29 33.61 -0.01
N LYS A 77 -7.76 33.28 -1.19
CA LYS A 77 -8.06 33.96 -2.45
C LYS A 77 -9.54 33.83 -2.82
N GLU A 78 -10.09 32.62 -2.81
CA GLU A 78 -11.50 32.37 -3.17
C GLU A 78 -12.47 33.07 -2.21
N LEU A 79 -12.23 32.97 -0.90
CA LEU A 79 -13.09 33.57 0.12
C LEU A 79 -12.98 35.11 0.14
N ALA A 80 -11.78 35.67 -0.07
CA ALA A 80 -11.59 37.11 -0.17
C ALA A 80 -12.27 37.70 -1.41
N SER A 81 -12.33 36.95 -2.52
CA SER A 81 -13.05 37.37 -3.74
C SER A 81 -14.55 37.60 -3.50
N LYS A 82 -15.12 36.96 -2.47
CA LYS A 82 -16.51 37.12 -2.03
C LYS A 82 -16.71 38.30 -1.07
N GLY A 83 -15.65 39.06 -0.75
CA GLY A 83 -15.70 40.21 0.16
C GLY A 83 -15.86 39.84 1.64
N LEU A 84 -15.58 38.59 2.02
CA LEU A 84 -15.70 38.09 3.38
C LEU A 84 -14.44 38.42 4.21
N ARG A 85 -14.62 38.79 5.47
CA ARG A 85 -13.53 38.91 6.45
C ARG A 85 -13.20 37.53 6.99
N LEU A 86 -11.93 37.13 6.84
CA LEU A 86 -11.48 35.79 7.19
C LEU A 86 -10.56 35.83 8.41
N ASN A 87 -10.87 34.99 9.39
CA ASN A 87 -9.93 34.59 10.43
C ASN A 87 -9.40 33.21 10.07
N VAL A 88 -8.08 33.06 9.93
CA VAL A 88 -7.44 31.78 9.61
C VAL A 88 -6.36 31.51 10.64
N ILE A 89 -6.52 30.39 11.34
CA ILE A 89 -5.66 29.96 12.43
C ILE A 89 -4.95 28.69 11.96
N GLU A 90 -3.64 28.75 11.82
CA GLU A 90 -2.83 27.66 11.28
C GLU A 90 -2.29 26.80 12.42
N THR A 91 -2.48 25.49 12.39
CA THR A 91 -2.05 24.60 13.48
C THR A 91 -0.53 24.54 13.62
N SER A 92 0.20 24.92 12.58
CA SER A 92 1.65 25.07 12.58
C SER A 92 2.16 26.02 13.66
N ALA A 93 1.34 27.01 14.06
CA ALA A 93 1.67 27.95 15.15
C ALA A 93 1.62 27.30 16.56
N PHE A 94 1.08 26.08 16.67
CA PHE A 94 0.93 25.33 17.91
C PHE A 94 1.79 24.08 17.95
N LEU A 95 2.62 23.83 16.93
CA LEU A 95 3.63 22.78 16.99
C LEU A 95 4.63 23.11 18.11
N LYS A 96 5.02 22.09 18.87
CA LYS A 96 6.14 22.21 19.80
C LYS A 96 7.44 22.44 19.01
N ASP A 97 8.45 22.96 19.70
CA ASP A 97 9.75 23.23 19.12
C ASP A 97 10.35 21.97 18.45
N GLU A 98 11.06 22.17 17.34
CA GLU A 98 11.63 21.09 16.55
C GLU A 98 12.58 20.20 17.38
N ASP A 99 13.38 20.81 18.27
CA ASP A 99 14.27 20.10 19.19
C ASP A 99 13.51 19.16 20.14
N TRP A 100 12.34 19.59 20.63
CA TRP A 100 11.48 18.75 21.47
C TRP A 100 10.89 17.59 20.67
N ILE A 101 10.47 17.85 19.43
CA ILE A 101 9.92 16.82 18.55
C ILE A 101 10.99 15.77 18.19
N ASP A 102 12.22 16.20 17.94
CA ASP A 102 13.34 15.30 17.73
C ASP A 102 13.63 14.46 18.99
N GLU A 103 13.60 15.07 20.18
CA GLU A 103 13.79 14.38 21.46
C GLU A 103 12.74 13.27 21.68
N ILE A 104 11.45 13.59 21.55
CA ILE A 104 10.37 12.60 21.81
C ILE A 104 10.30 11.51 20.74
N THR A 105 10.81 11.76 19.53
CA THR A 105 10.78 10.76 18.45
C THR A 105 12.03 9.90 18.40
N ALA A 106 13.14 10.32 19.01
CA ALA A 106 14.44 9.67 18.93
C ALA A 106 14.43 8.18 19.32
N GLU A 107 13.65 7.78 20.34
CA GLU A 107 13.60 6.38 20.80
C GLU A 107 12.98 5.41 19.77
N PHE A 108 12.25 5.94 18.78
CA PHE A 108 11.54 5.16 17.76
C PHE A 108 12.28 5.07 16.43
N LEU A 109 13.34 5.86 16.22
CA LEU A 109 14.01 5.98 14.92
C LEU A 109 15.24 5.09 14.77
N GLY A 110 15.63 4.36 15.82
CA GLY A 110 16.75 3.43 15.76
C GLY A 110 18.07 4.09 15.34
N GLU A 111 18.88 3.36 14.58
CA GLU A 111 20.18 3.85 14.11
C GLU A 111 20.05 4.80 12.90
N SER A 112 20.87 5.84 12.88
CA SER A 112 20.96 6.77 11.74
C SER A 112 21.47 6.05 10.49
N GLY A 113 20.85 6.30 9.34
CA GLY A 113 21.17 5.67 8.05
C GLY A 113 20.55 4.28 7.87
N ALA A 114 20.04 3.66 8.93
CA ALA A 114 19.26 2.43 8.83
C ALA A 114 17.81 2.76 8.41
N VAL A 115 17.15 1.79 7.75
CA VAL A 115 15.73 1.86 7.40
C VAL A 115 14.80 1.45 8.55
N TRP A 116 15.37 0.90 9.64
CA TRP A 116 14.62 0.30 10.74
C TRP A 116 14.42 1.25 11.90
N GLY A 117 13.20 1.25 12.44
CA GLY A 117 12.79 1.92 13.67
C GLY A 117 11.79 1.04 14.43
N LYS A 118 11.07 1.62 15.38
CA LYS A 118 10.07 0.92 16.19
C LYS A 118 8.78 1.72 16.23
N LYS A 119 7.63 1.06 16.04
CA LYS A 119 6.31 1.72 16.07
C LYS A 119 6.15 2.54 17.35
N THR A 120 5.80 3.81 17.17
CA THR A 120 5.68 4.76 18.27
C THR A 120 4.48 4.46 19.17
N THR A 121 4.60 4.86 20.43
CA THR A 121 3.50 4.89 21.40
C THR A 121 2.94 6.31 21.58
N LEU A 122 3.48 7.30 20.86
CA LEU A 122 3.03 8.68 20.88
C LEU A 122 1.65 8.83 20.24
N SER A 123 1.06 10.00 20.46
CA SER A 123 -0.16 10.49 19.82
C SER A 123 0.10 11.81 19.11
N LEU A 124 -0.78 12.21 18.18
CA LEU A 124 -0.64 13.50 17.48
C LEU A 124 -0.63 14.70 18.45
N ALA A 125 -1.31 14.56 19.58
CA ALA A 125 -1.31 15.55 20.65
C ALA A 125 0.08 15.85 21.23
N ASP A 126 1.00 14.87 21.22
CA ASP A 126 2.34 15.04 21.81
C ASP A 126 3.21 16.04 21.03
N PHE A 127 2.85 16.29 19.75
CA PHE A 127 3.52 17.23 18.84
C PHE A 127 3.02 18.68 18.98
N LEU A 128 1.94 18.91 19.72
CA LEU A 128 1.24 20.19 19.78
C LEU A 128 1.21 20.76 21.21
N ASP A 129 1.27 22.08 21.34
CA ASP A 129 0.82 22.78 22.55
C ASP A 129 -0.72 22.75 22.59
N LEU A 130 -1.25 21.69 23.19
CA LEU A 130 -2.68 21.47 23.30
C LEU A 130 -3.40 22.52 24.16
N GLU A 131 -2.73 23.08 25.16
CA GLU A 131 -3.36 24.11 26.00
C GLU A 131 -3.57 25.39 25.19
N ALA A 132 -2.54 25.82 24.45
CA ALA A 132 -2.63 26.94 23.54
C ALA A 132 -3.65 26.68 22.41
N LEU A 133 -3.62 25.51 21.78
CA LEU A 133 -4.54 25.15 20.69
C LEU A 133 -6.00 25.16 21.14
N LYS A 134 -6.30 24.64 22.33
CA LYS A 134 -7.67 24.65 22.90
C LYS A 134 -8.11 26.01 23.42
N SER A 135 -7.18 26.92 23.68
CA SER A 135 -7.51 28.28 24.11
C SER A 135 -8.06 29.15 22.97
N VAL A 136 -7.83 28.75 21.73
CA VAL A 136 -8.25 29.48 20.53
C VAL A 136 -9.78 29.59 20.45
N GLN A 137 -10.27 30.81 20.28
CA GLN A 137 -11.70 31.11 20.18
C GLN A 137 -12.08 31.56 18.76
N VAL A 138 -13.34 31.30 18.39
CA VAL A 138 -13.98 31.89 17.22
C VAL A 138 -14.05 33.41 17.42
N ASP A 139 -13.60 34.21 16.45
CA ASP A 139 -13.71 35.66 16.49
C ASP A 139 -14.94 36.11 15.68
N GLU A 140 -15.98 36.54 16.40
CA GLU A 140 -17.25 37.01 15.84
C GLU A 140 -17.11 38.26 14.95
N LYS A 141 -15.96 38.93 14.96
CA LYS A 141 -15.68 40.04 14.04
C LYS A 141 -15.44 39.57 12.62
N TYR A 142 -15.17 38.29 12.40
CA TYR A 142 -14.93 37.73 11.07
C TYR A 142 -16.16 36.99 10.56
N ASP A 143 -16.36 37.03 9.26
CA ASP A 143 -17.51 36.40 8.62
C ASP A 143 -17.28 34.89 8.48
N VAL A 144 -16.01 34.47 8.35
CA VAL A 144 -15.57 33.07 8.32
C VAL A 144 -14.39 32.87 9.27
N ASN A 145 -14.44 31.82 10.10
CA ASN A 145 -13.40 31.39 11.02
C ASN A 145 -12.91 29.99 10.62
N LEU A 146 -11.62 29.86 10.31
CA LEU A 146 -10.97 28.61 9.95
C LEU A 146 -9.88 28.29 10.96
N ILE A 147 -9.82 27.03 11.38
CA ILE A 147 -8.61 26.44 11.93
C ILE A 147 -8.13 25.32 11.00
N ILE A 148 -6.86 25.34 10.62
CA ILE A 148 -6.36 24.57 9.47
C ILE A 148 -4.96 23.98 9.68
N GLY A 149 -4.80 22.72 9.31
CA GLY A 149 -3.54 21.96 9.33
C GLY A 149 -3.66 20.64 10.09
N CYS A 150 -2.57 19.87 10.13
CA CYS A 150 -2.55 18.61 10.87
C CYS A 150 -2.93 18.83 12.35
N GLY A 151 -3.91 18.08 12.86
CA GLY A 151 -4.37 18.15 14.24
C GLY A 151 -5.35 19.30 14.53
N ALA A 152 -5.88 19.99 13.52
CA ALA A 152 -6.79 21.12 13.70
C ALA A 152 -8.03 20.77 14.55
N SER A 153 -8.54 19.55 14.45
CA SER A 153 -9.69 19.10 15.25
C SER A 153 -9.41 19.01 16.75
N LEU A 154 -8.15 19.01 17.19
CA LEU A 154 -7.77 18.98 18.60
C LEU A 154 -8.03 20.31 19.33
N CYS A 155 -8.42 21.37 18.62
CA CYS A 155 -8.84 22.65 19.23
C CYS A 155 -10.14 22.56 20.03
N GLY A 156 -10.96 21.54 19.79
CA GLY A 156 -12.22 21.32 20.51
C GLY A 156 -13.38 22.22 20.06
N TRP A 157 -13.29 22.85 18.88
CA TRP A 157 -14.43 23.55 18.28
C TRP A 157 -15.54 22.56 17.89
N ASP A 158 -16.80 22.95 18.10
CA ASP A 158 -17.98 22.26 17.56
C ASP A 158 -18.35 22.88 16.22
N ALA A 159 -17.71 22.37 15.15
CA ALA A 159 -17.79 22.94 13.81
C ALA A 159 -17.68 21.86 12.73
N ALA A 160 -18.07 22.19 11.51
CA ALA A 160 -17.95 21.26 10.39
C ALA A 160 -16.47 20.87 10.16
N LEU A 161 -16.22 19.56 10.07
CA LEU A 161 -14.89 19.00 9.85
C LEU A 161 -14.66 18.68 8.37
N ILE A 162 -13.66 19.33 7.78
CA ILE A 162 -13.08 18.98 6.48
C ILE A 162 -11.80 18.20 6.75
N TYR A 163 -11.65 17.04 6.12
CA TYR A 163 -10.44 16.23 6.21
C TYR A 163 -9.72 16.20 4.86
N VAL A 164 -8.48 16.68 4.84
CA VAL A 164 -7.65 16.77 3.62
C VAL A 164 -6.62 15.65 3.64
N ASP A 165 -6.62 14.81 2.62
CA ASP A 165 -5.68 13.71 2.46
C ASP A 165 -5.06 13.71 1.06
N LEU A 166 -4.07 12.83 0.86
CA LEU A 166 -3.46 12.55 -0.42
C LEU A 166 -3.05 11.06 -0.50
N PRO A 167 -2.98 10.47 -1.69
CA PRO A 167 -2.49 9.11 -1.85
C PRO A 167 -1.04 8.95 -1.36
N LYS A 168 -0.73 7.77 -0.82
CA LYS A 168 0.58 7.50 -0.20
C LYS A 168 1.72 7.61 -1.22
N ASN A 169 1.53 7.09 -2.43
CA ASN A 169 2.52 7.21 -3.50
C ASN A 169 2.83 8.69 -3.83
N GLU A 170 1.83 9.57 -3.81
CA GLU A 170 2.03 11.01 -4.02
C GLU A 170 2.81 11.65 -2.86
N LEU A 171 2.50 11.30 -1.62
CA LEU A 171 3.32 11.69 -0.47
C LEU A 171 4.78 11.28 -0.67
N GLN A 172 5.03 10.05 -1.11
CA GLN A 172 6.39 9.55 -1.36
C GLN A 172 7.09 10.30 -2.51
N HIS A 173 6.41 10.57 -3.63
CA HIS A 173 6.98 11.36 -4.73
C HIS A 173 7.33 12.79 -4.30
N ARG A 174 6.50 13.41 -3.45
CA ARG A 174 6.76 14.73 -2.87
C ARG A 174 7.93 14.69 -1.88
N MET A 175 8.04 13.64 -1.08
CA MET A 175 9.19 13.39 -0.19
C MET A 175 10.49 13.25 -0.99
N SER A 176 10.49 12.42 -2.03
CA SER A 176 11.66 12.20 -2.89
C SER A 176 12.12 13.46 -3.64
N ALA A 177 11.21 14.42 -3.85
CA ALA A 177 11.50 15.75 -4.38
C ALA A 177 12.01 16.76 -3.34
N GLY A 178 11.97 16.42 -2.04
CA GLY A 178 12.26 17.39 -0.96
C GLY A 178 11.18 18.46 -0.80
N ALA A 179 9.98 18.26 -1.37
CA ALA A 179 8.92 19.26 -1.40
C ALA A 179 8.06 19.30 -0.11
N ILE A 180 8.21 18.31 0.76
CA ILE A 180 7.48 18.17 2.02
C ILE A 180 8.43 17.84 3.16
N CYS A 181 7.94 17.95 4.39
CA CYS A 181 8.67 17.60 5.61
C CYS A 181 7.89 16.56 6.39
N ASN A 182 8.58 15.81 7.25
CA ASN A 182 7.92 15.03 8.28
C ASN A 182 7.19 15.97 9.27
N LEU A 183 6.24 15.43 10.04
CA LEU A 183 5.41 16.21 10.95
C LEU A 183 6.27 17.00 11.97
N GLY A 184 6.09 18.32 12.03
CA GLY A 184 6.82 19.18 12.97
C GLY A 184 8.21 19.65 12.53
N LYS A 185 8.72 19.22 11.37
CA LYS A 185 10.02 19.64 10.85
C LYS A 185 9.90 20.85 9.92
N SER A 186 10.87 21.76 10.00
CA SER A 186 10.93 22.98 9.18
C SER A 186 11.60 22.79 7.81
N SER A 187 12.36 21.70 7.63
CA SER A 187 13.08 21.39 6.40
C SER A 187 13.08 19.89 6.11
N PRO A 188 13.15 19.48 4.81
CA PRO A 188 13.28 18.08 4.44
C PRO A 188 14.62 17.50 4.92
N GLN A 189 14.62 16.21 5.23
CA GLN A 189 15.82 15.45 5.59
C GLN A 189 16.15 14.43 4.49
N GLU A 190 17.19 13.63 4.69
CA GLU A 190 17.50 12.52 3.78
C GLU A 190 16.30 11.56 3.64
N GLN A 191 16.01 11.12 2.41
CA GLN A 191 14.79 10.37 2.08
C GLN A 191 14.60 9.12 2.95
N THR A 192 15.68 8.38 3.23
CA THR A 192 15.65 7.19 4.09
C THR A 192 15.21 7.52 5.51
N GLU A 193 15.73 8.61 6.09
CA GLU A 193 15.36 9.04 7.44
C GLU A 193 13.92 9.54 7.48
N MET A 194 13.51 10.28 6.45
CA MET A 194 12.14 10.76 6.33
C MET A 194 11.15 9.60 6.24
N TYR A 195 11.41 8.62 5.37
CA TYR A 195 10.55 7.44 5.23
C TYR A 195 10.49 6.61 6.52
N LYS A 196 11.63 6.41 7.19
CA LYS A 196 11.67 5.72 8.49
C LYS A 196 10.81 6.43 9.52
N ARG A 197 10.96 7.76 9.68
CA ARG A 197 10.13 8.55 10.61
C ARG A 197 8.65 8.54 10.22
N PHE A 198 8.36 8.59 8.93
CA PHE A 198 6.99 8.44 8.43
C PHE A 198 6.38 7.11 8.84
N TYR A 199 7.06 6.00 8.56
CA TYR A 199 6.56 4.64 8.81
C TYR A 199 6.35 4.38 10.30
N PHE A 200 7.34 4.69 11.14
CA PHE A 200 7.33 4.30 12.56
C PHE A 200 6.68 5.33 13.48
N VAL A 201 6.56 6.60 13.05
CA VAL A 201 6.04 7.69 13.89
C VAL A 201 4.87 8.42 13.23
N ASP A 202 5.12 9.19 12.18
CA ASP A 202 4.13 10.16 11.69
C ASP A 202 2.86 9.47 11.18
N TRP A 203 2.99 8.41 10.38
CA TRP A 203 1.83 7.68 9.87
C TRP A 203 1.09 6.95 10.98
N VAL A 204 1.78 6.45 12.00
CA VAL A 204 1.15 5.81 13.16
C VAL A 204 0.25 6.80 13.90
N VAL A 205 0.78 7.98 14.25
CA VAL A 205 0.01 8.98 15.00
C VAL A 205 -1.10 9.62 14.15
N LEU A 206 -0.87 9.83 12.86
CA LEU A 206 -1.84 10.42 11.95
C LEU A 206 -2.95 9.44 11.55
N ASN A 207 -2.65 8.14 11.36
CA ASN A 207 -3.68 7.14 11.10
C ASN A 207 -4.56 6.91 12.34
N THR A 208 -3.97 6.89 13.54
CA THR A 208 -4.74 6.83 14.79
C THR A 208 -5.68 8.02 14.92
N HIS A 209 -5.19 9.22 14.58
CA HIS A 209 -6.02 10.44 14.56
C HIS A 209 -7.11 10.37 13.49
N LYS A 210 -6.80 9.93 12.27
CA LYS A 210 -7.75 9.75 11.16
C LYS A 210 -8.87 8.77 11.53
N GLU A 211 -8.54 7.65 12.17
CA GLU A 211 -9.52 6.67 12.66
C GLU A 211 -10.55 7.33 13.60
N GLN A 212 -10.09 8.15 14.55
CA GLN A 212 -10.96 8.84 15.51
C GLN A 212 -11.91 9.85 14.83
N LEU A 213 -11.50 10.41 13.70
CA LEU A 213 -12.26 11.43 12.96
C LEU A 213 -13.22 10.85 11.92
N ALA A 214 -12.92 9.68 11.33
CA ALA A 214 -13.55 9.15 10.12
C ALA A 214 -15.09 9.24 10.09
N LYS A 215 -15.75 8.93 11.22
CA LYS A 215 -17.22 8.94 11.38
C LYS A 215 -17.83 10.34 11.33
N ASN A 216 -17.06 11.36 11.68
CA ASN A 216 -17.54 12.74 11.88
C ASN A 216 -17.08 13.71 10.78
N VAL A 217 -16.25 13.26 9.84
CA VAL A 217 -15.83 14.09 8.70
C VAL A 217 -17.05 14.49 7.88
N ALA A 218 -17.24 15.79 7.69
CA ALA A 218 -18.33 16.35 6.89
C ALA A 218 -17.96 16.43 5.40
N VAL A 219 -16.69 16.67 5.09
CA VAL A 219 -16.15 16.71 3.72
C VAL A 219 -14.77 16.05 3.70
N PHE A 220 -14.56 15.12 2.76
CA PHE A 220 -13.22 14.62 2.43
C PHE A 220 -12.69 15.37 1.21
N VAL A 221 -11.41 15.74 1.25
CA VAL A 221 -10.70 16.44 0.16
C VAL A 221 -9.51 15.59 -0.26
N ASP A 222 -9.44 15.32 -1.56
CA ASP A 222 -8.27 14.75 -2.22
C ASP A 222 -7.41 15.90 -2.77
N ALA A 223 -6.21 16.06 -2.19
CA ALA A 223 -5.28 17.15 -2.48
C ALA A 223 -4.06 16.69 -3.29
N GLN A 224 -4.22 15.67 -4.13
CA GLN A 224 -3.11 15.14 -4.92
C GLN A 224 -2.66 16.06 -6.07
N TRP A 225 -3.56 16.87 -6.63
CA TRP A 225 -3.24 17.81 -7.71
C TRP A 225 -2.64 19.12 -7.16
N GLU A 226 -1.69 19.69 -7.90
CA GLU A 226 -0.91 20.85 -7.42
C GLU A 226 -1.74 22.14 -7.33
N GLU A 227 -2.59 22.41 -8.33
CA GLU A 227 -3.38 23.63 -8.44
C GLU A 227 -4.89 23.41 -8.27
N ASP A 228 -5.31 22.18 -7.96
CA ASP A 228 -6.71 21.79 -7.92
C ASP A 228 -6.98 20.77 -6.82
N ILE A 229 -8.27 20.56 -6.50
CA ILE A 229 -8.73 19.57 -5.54
C ILE A 229 -10.03 18.94 -6.03
N ASN A 230 -10.26 17.70 -5.64
CA ASN A 230 -11.61 17.12 -5.65
C ASN A 230 -12.05 16.88 -4.21
N TRP A 231 -13.33 17.05 -3.94
CA TRP A 231 -13.89 16.83 -2.61
C TRP A 231 -15.29 16.24 -2.68
N GLY A 232 -15.66 15.49 -1.64
CA GLY A 232 -16.96 14.84 -1.53
C GLY A 232 -17.54 14.92 -0.12
N TYR A 233 -18.86 14.89 0.00
CA TYR A 233 -19.51 14.86 1.31
C TYR A 233 -19.18 13.57 2.05
N GLY A 234 -18.88 13.68 3.34
CA GLY A 234 -18.51 12.55 4.18
C GLY A 234 -19.59 11.47 4.25
N GLU A 235 -20.87 11.84 4.21
CA GLU A 235 -21.97 10.87 4.14
C GLU A 235 -21.91 10.02 2.86
N ALA A 236 -21.65 10.65 1.71
CA ALA A 236 -21.54 9.97 0.42
C ALA A 236 -20.33 9.04 0.37
N VAL A 237 -19.17 9.50 0.86
CA VAL A 237 -17.95 8.68 0.95
C VAL A 237 -18.20 7.48 1.86
N ARG A 238 -18.74 7.66 3.08
CA ARG A 238 -19.06 6.55 4.00
C ARG A 238 -20.09 5.58 3.41
N ALA A 239 -21.10 6.08 2.69
CA ALA A 239 -22.06 5.23 2.00
C ALA A 239 -21.40 4.38 0.90
N GLY A 240 -20.48 4.97 0.12
CA GLY A 240 -19.67 4.27 -0.87
C GLY A 240 -18.79 3.18 -0.24
N LEU A 241 -18.07 3.51 0.84
CA LEU A 241 -17.24 2.55 1.58
C LEU A 241 -18.08 1.38 2.12
N LYS A 242 -19.26 1.68 2.67
CA LYS A 242 -20.21 0.65 3.12
C LYS A 242 -20.64 -0.27 1.98
N GLN A 243 -20.98 0.30 0.81
CA GLN A 243 -21.35 -0.50 -0.36
C GLN A 243 -20.18 -1.38 -0.86
N MET A 244 -18.96 -0.83 -0.95
CA MET A 244 -17.76 -1.60 -1.27
C MET A 244 -17.58 -2.78 -0.32
N SER A 245 -17.75 -2.56 0.99
CA SER A 245 -17.57 -3.57 2.04
C SER A 245 -18.56 -4.75 1.97
N THR A 246 -19.60 -4.67 1.14
CA THR A 246 -20.60 -5.73 0.98
C THR A 246 -20.72 -6.22 -0.46
N SER A 247 -19.76 -5.85 -1.32
CA SER A 247 -19.83 -6.07 -2.77
C SER A 247 -18.49 -6.56 -3.33
N VAL A 248 -18.01 -6.00 -4.43
CA VAL A 248 -16.66 -6.20 -4.99
C VAL A 248 -15.98 -4.85 -5.17
N PHE A 249 -14.68 -4.78 -4.87
CA PHE A 249 -13.90 -3.57 -5.12
C PHE A 249 -12.45 -3.91 -5.50
N ARG A 250 -11.74 -2.91 -6.01
CA ARG A 250 -10.33 -2.97 -6.37
C ARG A 250 -9.65 -1.70 -5.87
N ALA A 251 -8.48 -1.85 -5.27
CA ALA A 251 -7.63 -0.73 -4.87
C ALA A 251 -6.90 -0.16 -6.09
N ARG A 252 -6.54 1.13 -6.06
CA ARG A 252 -5.71 1.70 -7.12
C ARG A 252 -4.27 1.19 -6.95
N PRO A 253 -3.72 0.43 -7.90
CA PRO A 253 -2.36 -0.08 -7.82
C PRO A 253 -1.34 1.06 -7.92
N TRP A 254 -0.13 0.81 -7.41
CA TRP A 254 1.02 1.70 -7.55
C TRP A 254 2.25 0.92 -7.98
N PHE A 255 3.05 1.48 -8.89
CA PHE A 255 4.19 0.84 -9.51
C PHE A 255 5.48 1.60 -9.23
N ALA A 256 6.58 0.89 -9.04
CA ALA A 256 7.87 1.51 -8.75
C ALA A 256 9.03 0.85 -9.51
N PRO A 257 9.98 1.65 -10.05
CA PRO A 257 11.19 1.13 -10.66
C PRO A 257 12.14 0.57 -9.59
N GLY A 258 13.07 -0.28 -10.00
CA GLY A 258 14.04 -0.86 -9.07
C GLY A 258 15.26 -1.46 -9.74
N ALA A 259 16.29 -1.72 -8.94
CA ALA A 259 17.59 -2.20 -9.43
C ALA A 259 17.51 -3.53 -10.20
N TRP A 260 16.55 -4.39 -9.87
CA TRP A 260 16.29 -5.67 -10.55
C TRP A 260 15.15 -5.63 -11.56
N GLY A 261 14.44 -4.49 -11.65
CA GLY A 261 13.14 -4.41 -12.30
C GLY A 261 13.17 -4.83 -13.76
N GLY A 262 12.09 -5.49 -14.16
CA GLY A 262 11.88 -6.03 -15.48
C GLY A 262 11.03 -5.13 -16.38
N GLN A 263 10.62 -5.70 -17.51
CA GLN A 263 9.92 -5.00 -18.59
C GLN A 263 8.49 -5.51 -18.82
N TRP A 264 8.05 -6.56 -18.11
CA TRP A 264 6.74 -7.16 -18.33
C TRP A 264 5.61 -6.17 -18.04
N MET A 265 5.65 -5.50 -16.89
CA MET A 265 4.62 -4.53 -16.50
C MET A 265 4.61 -3.34 -17.47
N LYS A 266 5.80 -2.80 -17.76
CA LYS A 266 5.97 -1.68 -18.69
C LYS A 266 5.34 -1.95 -20.06
N HIS A 267 5.59 -3.13 -20.62
CA HIS A 267 5.09 -3.52 -21.95
C HIS A 267 3.58 -3.81 -21.98
N ARG A 268 2.99 -4.30 -20.89
CA ARG A 268 1.59 -4.69 -20.85
C ARG A 268 0.64 -3.61 -20.34
N MET A 269 1.16 -2.60 -19.64
CA MET A 269 0.37 -1.54 -19.01
C MET A 269 0.70 -0.18 -19.64
N PRO A 270 0.01 0.22 -20.73
CA PRO A 270 0.35 1.44 -21.47
C PRO A 270 0.03 2.75 -20.72
N GLN A 271 -0.66 2.67 -19.58
CA GLN A 271 -0.91 3.83 -18.71
C GLN A 271 0.26 4.10 -17.75
N LEU A 272 1.22 3.17 -17.63
CA LEU A 272 2.49 3.43 -16.94
C LEU A 272 3.35 4.37 -17.76
N ASP A 273 4.18 5.17 -17.09
CA ASP A 273 5.19 5.96 -17.76
C ASP A 273 6.16 5.07 -18.55
N GLN A 274 6.22 5.32 -19.86
CA GLN A 274 7.06 4.56 -20.78
C GLN A 274 8.50 5.09 -20.84
N ASN A 275 8.80 6.22 -20.19
CA ASN A 275 10.17 6.74 -20.05
C ASN A 275 10.93 6.11 -18.88
N GLU A 276 10.22 5.64 -17.85
CA GLU A 276 10.81 4.95 -16.70
C GLU A 276 11.68 3.76 -17.14
N VAL A 277 12.81 3.50 -16.49
CA VAL A 277 13.79 2.52 -16.98
C VAL A 277 13.25 1.08 -16.95
N ASN A 278 12.45 0.76 -15.93
CA ASN A 278 11.83 -0.53 -15.69
C ASN A 278 10.71 -0.39 -14.64
N TYR A 279 10.03 -1.48 -14.34
CA TYR A 279 9.23 -1.59 -13.12
C TYR A 279 9.66 -2.84 -12.36
N ALA A 280 9.98 -2.69 -11.09
CA ALA A 280 10.32 -3.80 -10.20
C ALA A 280 9.08 -4.26 -9.44
N TRP A 281 8.36 -3.31 -8.86
CA TRP A 281 7.24 -3.56 -7.95
C TRP A 281 5.90 -3.09 -8.51
N SER A 282 4.82 -3.82 -8.19
CA SER A 282 3.45 -3.28 -8.22
C SER A 282 2.73 -3.60 -6.93
N PHE A 283 2.44 -2.57 -6.14
CA PHE A 283 1.60 -2.69 -4.97
C PHE A 283 0.15 -2.78 -5.44
N GLU A 284 -0.26 -3.98 -5.85
CA GLU A 284 -1.61 -4.29 -6.31
C GLU A 284 -2.63 -4.16 -5.18
N LEU A 285 -2.25 -4.65 -3.99
CA LEU A 285 -3.09 -4.62 -2.79
C LEU A 285 -2.23 -4.63 -1.52
N ILE A 286 -1.79 -3.46 -1.08
CA ILE A 286 -1.10 -3.17 0.18
C ILE A 286 -1.86 -2.03 0.86
N VAL A 287 -2.72 -2.36 1.82
CA VAL A 287 -3.66 -1.39 2.43
C VAL A 287 -3.00 -0.11 2.99
N PRO A 288 -1.83 -0.17 3.65
CA PRO A 288 -1.13 1.06 4.08
C PRO A 288 -0.65 2.00 2.95
N GLU A 289 -0.59 1.51 1.71
CA GLU A 289 -0.03 2.19 0.54
C GLU A 289 -1.08 2.55 -0.52
N ASN A 290 -2.11 1.72 -0.70
CA ASN A 290 -3.10 1.93 -1.73
C ASN A 290 -4.27 2.81 -1.30
N GLY A 291 -4.90 3.47 -2.28
CA GLY A 291 -6.17 4.15 -2.13
C GLY A 291 -7.33 3.43 -2.81
N LEU A 292 -8.52 3.97 -2.57
CA LEU A 292 -9.78 3.60 -3.19
C LEU A 292 -10.32 4.83 -3.92
N VAL A 293 -10.61 4.69 -5.20
CA VAL A 293 -11.05 5.81 -6.04
C VAL A 293 -12.57 5.76 -6.19
N PHE A 294 -13.22 6.86 -5.85
CA PHE A 294 -14.62 7.11 -6.12
C PHE A 294 -14.82 7.94 -7.38
N GLU A 295 -15.94 7.73 -8.06
CA GLU A 295 -16.34 8.49 -9.24
C GLU A 295 -17.75 9.07 -9.08
N SER A 296 -17.93 10.32 -9.48
CA SER A 296 -19.25 10.97 -9.59
C SER A 296 -19.21 12.07 -10.64
N ASN A 297 -20.11 12.02 -11.63
CA ASN A 297 -20.17 12.97 -12.76
C ASN A 297 -18.83 13.15 -13.51
N GLY A 298 -18.04 12.08 -13.59
CA GLY A 298 -16.74 12.07 -14.22
C GLY A 298 -15.61 12.64 -13.36
N LEU A 299 -15.87 13.11 -12.14
CA LEU A 299 -14.83 13.52 -11.18
C LEU A 299 -14.35 12.33 -10.37
N LEU A 300 -13.05 12.29 -10.09
CA LEU A 300 -12.41 11.23 -9.31
C LEU A 300 -11.96 11.74 -7.95
N LEU A 301 -12.19 10.96 -6.90
CA LEU A 301 -11.77 11.27 -5.53
C LEU A 301 -11.15 10.03 -4.91
N GLU A 302 -9.88 10.09 -4.57
CA GLU A 302 -9.20 9.00 -3.88
C GLU A 302 -9.23 9.20 -2.35
N VAL A 303 -9.50 8.12 -1.63
CA VAL A 303 -9.33 8.04 -0.18
C VAL A 303 -8.39 6.89 0.14
N SER A 304 -7.61 6.98 1.21
CA SER A 304 -6.75 5.87 1.66
C SER A 304 -7.57 4.60 1.92
N PHE A 305 -7.05 3.43 1.56
CA PHE A 305 -7.74 2.16 1.86
C PHE A 305 -7.99 2.01 3.36
N ASP A 306 -7.06 2.39 4.23
CA ASP A 306 -7.24 2.38 5.70
C ASP A 306 -8.59 2.96 6.15
N LEU A 307 -9.15 3.96 5.45
CA LEU A 307 -10.46 4.54 5.75
C LEU A 307 -11.61 3.53 5.60
N LEU A 308 -11.55 2.64 4.60
CA LEU A 308 -12.48 1.51 4.46
C LEU A 308 -12.37 0.58 5.66
N MET A 309 -11.15 0.30 6.11
CA MET A 309 -10.93 -0.58 7.24
C MET A 309 -11.45 0.03 8.53
N PHE A 310 -11.14 1.29 8.83
CA PHE A 310 -11.64 2.01 10.02
C PHE A 310 -13.17 2.02 10.09
N GLU A 311 -13.84 2.24 8.96
CA GLU A 311 -15.30 2.33 8.92
C GLU A 311 -16.00 0.96 8.83
N GLN A 312 -15.43 0.01 8.09
CA GLN A 312 -16.13 -1.22 7.66
C GLN A 312 -15.29 -2.51 7.77
N GLY A 313 -14.21 -2.51 8.55
CA GLY A 313 -13.30 -3.66 8.67
C GLY A 313 -13.98 -4.98 9.06
N GLU A 314 -15.05 -4.92 9.87
CA GLU A 314 -15.84 -6.11 10.22
C GLU A 314 -16.58 -6.71 9.02
N ASN A 315 -17.15 -5.88 8.14
CA ASN A 315 -17.78 -6.34 6.91
C ASN A 315 -16.74 -6.94 5.94
N VAL A 316 -15.55 -6.34 5.90
CA VAL A 316 -14.44 -6.79 5.04
C VAL A 316 -13.92 -8.15 5.51
N LEU A 317 -13.48 -8.25 6.76
CA LEU A 317 -12.77 -9.42 7.29
C LEU A 317 -13.68 -10.53 7.85
N GLY A 318 -14.93 -10.20 8.16
CA GLY A 318 -15.90 -11.15 8.73
C GLY A 318 -15.38 -11.78 10.01
N LYS A 319 -15.34 -13.12 10.04
CA LYS A 319 -14.92 -13.89 11.23
C LYS A 319 -13.49 -13.59 11.71
N HIS A 320 -12.64 -13.00 10.86
CA HIS A 320 -11.25 -12.68 11.19
C HIS A 320 -11.05 -11.27 11.75
N TYR A 321 -12.07 -10.42 11.77
CA TYR A 321 -11.96 -9.05 12.27
C TYR A 321 -11.47 -8.99 13.71
N GLN A 322 -11.90 -9.92 14.58
CA GLN A 322 -11.46 -9.95 15.98
C GLN A 322 -9.93 -10.11 16.13
N ARG A 323 -9.27 -10.78 15.18
CA ARG A 323 -7.82 -11.01 15.22
C ARG A 323 -7.02 -9.82 14.68
N PHE A 324 -7.49 -9.19 13.61
CA PHE A 324 -6.70 -8.21 12.86
C PHE A 324 -7.20 -6.77 12.98
N GLY A 325 -8.43 -6.57 13.47
CA GLY A 325 -9.05 -5.24 13.55
C GLY A 325 -9.05 -4.56 12.17
N TYR A 326 -8.39 -3.41 12.10
CA TYR A 326 -8.30 -2.61 10.88
C TYR A 326 -7.08 -2.94 10.01
N GLU A 327 -6.14 -3.75 10.49
CA GLU A 327 -4.98 -4.17 9.72
C GLU A 327 -5.43 -5.23 8.70
N PHE A 328 -5.44 -4.89 7.41
CA PHE A 328 -5.78 -5.86 6.37
C PHE A 328 -4.62 -6.86 6.20
N PRO A 329 -4.85 -8.17 6.38
CA PRO A 329 -3.75 -9.09 6.66
C PRO A 329 -3.06 -9.70 5.44
N ILE A 330 -3.67 -9.68 4.25
CA ILE A 330 -3.12 -10.28 3.03
C ILE A 330 -2.75 -9.16 2.06
N ARG A 331 -1.58 -9.24 1.44
CA ARG A 331 -1.21 -8.37 0.32
C ARG A 331 -0.88 -9.14 -0.94
N PHE A 332 -1.13 -8.50 -2.08
CA PHE A 332 -0.69 -8.93 -3.41
C PHE A 332 0.29 -7.88 -3.93
N ASP A 333 1.48 -8.32 -4.36
CA ASP A 333 2.51 -7.48 -5.00
C ASP A 333 3.02 -8.19 -6.27
N PHE A 334 3.39 -7.41 -7.30
CA PHE A 334 4.14 -7.95 -8.43
C PHE A 334 5.63 -7.74 -8.26
N LEU A 335 6.39 -8.82 -8.43
CA LEU A 335 7.83 -8.76 -8.58
C LEU A 335 8.16 -9.13 -10.03
N ASP A 336 8.50 -8.12 -10.83
CA ASP A 336 8.85 -8.26 -12.24
C ASP A 336 10.37 -8.33 -12.43
N THR A 337 10.87 -9.50 -12.83
CA THR A 337 12.27 -9.74 -13.17
C THR A 337 12.47 -10.11 -14.65
N PHE A 338 11.45 -9.92 -15.50
CA PHE A 338 11.56 -10.18 -16.94
C PHE A 338 12.54 -9.22 -17.61
N ASP A 339 13.58 -9.76 -18.26
CA ASP A 339 14.67 -8.99 -18.86
C ASP A 339 15.36 -8.06 -17.84
N GLY A 340 15.22 -8.38 -16.56
CA GLY A 340 15.83 -7.71 -15.42
C GLY A 340 16.92 -8.58 -14.80
N GLY A 341 16.96 -8.63 -13.47
CA GLY A 341 17.90 -9.48 -12.75
C GLY A 341 17.27 -10.16 -11.54
N ASN A 342 18.05 -10.99 -10.87
CA ASN A 342 17.64 -11.64 -9.62
C ASN A 342 17.29 -10.58 -8.56
N LEU A 343 16.27 -10.88 -7.76
CA LEU A 343 16.07 -10.20 -6.48
C LEU A 343 17.22 -10.52 -5.53
N SER A 344 17.38 -9.70 -4.49
CA SER A 344 18.34 -9.98 -3.43
C SER A 344 18.06 -11.31 -2.73
N ILE A 345 19.11 -12.02 -2.33
CA ILE A 345 19.02 -13.13 -1.38
C ILE A 345 18.63 -12.55 -0.03
N GLN A 346 17.50 -12.99 0.51
CA GLN A 346 16.85 -12.35 1.64
C GLN A 346 16.10 -13.33 2.53
N CYS A 347 15.67 -12.85 3.70
CA CYS A 347 14.70 -13.52 4.56
C CYS A 347 13.82 -12.49 5.28
N HIS A 348 12.71 -12.97 5.86
CA HIS A 348 11.79 -12.16 6.67
C HIS A 348 11.94 -12.47 8.16
N PRO A 349 11.67 -11.49 9.05
CA PRO A 349 11.78 -11.68 10.49
C PRO A 349 10.76 -12.70 11.01
N SER A 350 11.17 -13.44 12.05
CA SER A 350 10.26 -14.23 12.87
C SER A 350 9.30 -13.35 13.68
N LEU A 351 8.18 -13.93 14.12
CA LEU A 351 7.15 -13.19 14.85
C LEU A 351 7.66 -12.57 16.17
N ASN A 352 8.49 -13.30 16.91
CA ASN A 352 9.08 -12.76 18.14
C ASN A 352 10.02 -11.60 17.82
N TYR A 353 10.86 -11.75 16.78
CA TYR A 353 11.83 -10.75 16.40
C TYR A 353 11.16 -9.44 15.94
N ILE A 354 10.18 -9.53 15.03
CA ILE A 354 9.54 -8.35 14.46
C ILE A 354 8.78 -7.54 15.53
N LYS A 355 8.22 -8.24 16.52
CA LYS A 355 7.51 -7.63 17.64
C LYS A 355 8.43 -6.94 18.63
N GLU A 356 9.52 -7.60 19.03
CA GLU A 356 10.46 -7.05 20.01
C GLU A 356 11.22 -5.85 19.45
N GLU A 357 11.70 -5.96 18.21
CA GLU A 357 12.62 -4.98 17.60
C GLU A 357 11.87 -3.83 16.92
N PHE A 358 10.76 -4.10 16.23
CA PHE A 358 10.07 -3.10 15.40
C PHE A 358 8.64 -2.76 15.87
N GLY A 359 8.09 -3.51 16.83
CA GLY A 359 6.75 -3.27 17.37
C GLY A 359 5.61 -3.73 16.47
N GLU A 360 5.89 -4.61 15.50
CA GLU A 360 4.87 -5.19 14.61
C GLU A 360 4.20 -6.42 15.24
N ASN A 361 2.95 -6.68 14.87
CA ASN A 361 2.14 -7.77 15.44
C ASN A 361 2.00 -8.99 14.54
N ILE A 362 2.40 -8.86 13.26
CA ILE A 362 2.40 -9.93 12.28
C ILE A 362 3.69 -9.89 11.45
N THR A 363 4.08 -11.05 10.95
CA THR A 363 5.27 -11.29 10.12
C THR A 363 4.97 -11.01 8.65
N GLN A 364 6.02 -10.91 7.84
CA GLN A 364 5.93 -10.92 6.37
C GLN A 364 6.12 -12.36 5.86
N ASP A 365 5.21 -13.27 6.24
CA ASP A 365 5.19 -14.61 5.65
C ASP A 365 4.63 -14.53 4.23
N GLU A 366 5.33 -15.11 3.26
CA GLU A 366 4.99 -14.91 1.84
C GLU A 366 4.99 -16.20 1.02
N THR A 367 4.45 -16.09 -0.18
CA THR A 367 4.51 -17.11 -1.21
C THR A 367 4.79 -16.45 -2.54
N TYR A 368 5.54 -17.13 -3.40
CA TYR A 368 5.72 -16.73 -4.78
C TYR A 368 4.82 -17.60 -5.66
N TYR A 369 3.73 -17.00 -6.13
CA TYR A 369 2.93 -17.57 -7.20
C TYR A 369 3.49 -17.09 -8.53
N ILE A 370 3.94 -18.02 -9.38
CA ILE A 370 4.54 -17.66 -10.67
C ILE A 370 3.41 -17.31 -11.64
N LEU A 371 3.13 -16.02 -11.80
CA LEU A 371 2.05 -15.53 -12.65
C LEU A 371 2.40 -15.71 -14.13
N ASP A 372 3.63 -15.42 -14.51
CA ASP A 372 4.18 -15.62 -15.85
C ASP A 372 5.70 -15.82 -15.72
N CYS A 373 6.33 -16.58 -16.62
CA CYS A 373 7.78 -16.76 -16.59
C CYS A 373 8.33 -17.21 -17.95
N ASP A 374 9.63 -17.02 -18.17
CA ASP A 374 10.36 -17.67 -19.27
C ASP A 374 10.77 -19.11 -18.88
N LYS A 375 11.22 -19.91 -19.85
CA LYS A 375 11.66 -21.30 -19.68
C LYS A 375 12.86 -21.49 -18.74
N ASP A 376 13.68 -20.44 -18.60
CA ASP A 376 14.92 -20.43 -17.82
C ASP A 376 14.71 -19.79 -16.43
N ALA A 377 13.45 -19.48 -16.07
CA ALA A 377 13.11 -18.85 -14.81
C ALA A 377 13.34 -19.78 -13.61
N SER A 378 13.72 -19.19 -12.48
CA SER A 378 14.02 -19.92 -11.25
C SER A 378 13.61 -19.17 -9.98
N VAL A 379 13.57 -19.91 -8.88
CA VAL A 379 13.44 -19.37 -7.51
C VAL A 379 14.54 -19.99 -6.66
N TYR A 380 15.32 -19.14 -5.99
CA TYR A 380 16.25 -19.56 -4.96
C TYR A 380 15.47 -19.77 -3.67
N LEU A 381 15.53 -20.95 -3.07
CA LEU A 381 14.72 -21.29 -1.90
C LEU A 381 15.38 -22.36 -1.04
N GLY A 382 15.60 -22.03 0.24
CA GLY A 382 16.15 -22.95 1.23
C GLY A 382 17.62 -23.29 1.01
N PHE A 383 18.26 -23.85 2.03
CA PHE A 383 19.70 -24.08 2.02
C PHE A 383 20.10 -25.42 1.40
N GLN A 384 21.34 -25.51 0.93
CA GLN A 384 21.98 -26.78 0.60
C GLN A 384 22.10 -27.67 1.86
N GLN A 385 22.14 -28.99 1.67
CA GLN A 385 22.12 -29.97 2.76
C GLN A 385 23.28 -29.79 3.76
N ASP A 386 24.46 -29.43 3.25
CA ASP A 386 25.72 -29.28 3.96
C ASP A 386 26.01 -27.84 4.41
N ILE A 387 25.01 -26.95 4.39
CA ILE A 387 25.13 -25.57 4.84
C ILE A 387 25.82 -25.46 6.22
N ASN A 388 26.86 -24.63 6.26
CA ASN A 388 27.57 -24.23 7.47
C ASN A 388 27.25 -22.74 7.75
N PRO A 389 26.47 -22.42 8.80
CA PRO A 389 26.06 -21.05 9.12
C PRO A 389 27.22 -20.07 9.26
N GLU A 390 28.27 -20.44 10.00
CA GLU A 390 29.44 -19.57 10.24
C GLU A 390 30.22 -19.33 8.95
N GLY A 391 30.37 -20.37 8.12
CA GLY A 391 31.01 -20.25 6.81
C GLY A 391 30.21 -19.36 5.86
N PHE A 392 28.89 -19.51 5.84
CA PHE A 392 27.99 -18.70 5.03
C PHE A 392 28.02 -17.23 5.47
N LYS A 393 27.98 -16.96 6.77
CA LYS A 393 28.07 -15.59 7.30
C LYS A 393 29.34 -14.90 6.82
N LYS A 394 30.47 -15.59 6.95
CA LYS A 394 31.77 -15.03 6.58
C LYS A 394 31.87 -14.65 5.11
N VAL A 395 31.32 -15.47 4.19
CA VAL A 395 31.37 -15.14 2.76
C VAL A 395 30.43 -13.98 2.41
N LEU A 396 29.28 -13.86 3.08
CA LEU A 396 28.40 -12.71 2.93
C LEU A 396 29.07 -11.41 3.41
N GLU A 397 29.73 -11.46 4.58
CA GLU A 397 30.50 -10.33 5.13
C GLU A 397 31.63 -9.92 4.18
N ASP A 398 32.42 -10.88 3.69
CA ASP A 398 33.51 -10.64 2.73
C ASP A 398 33.00 -10.04 1.40
N SER A 399 31.85 -10.53 0.92
CA SER A 399 31.19 -9.98 -0.28
C SER A 399 30.78 -8.52 -0.07
N ASN A 400 30.16 -8.22 1.07
CA ASN A 400 29.69 -6.87 1.39
C ASN A 400 30.85 -5.88 1.63
N GLU A 401 31.92 -6.31 2.31
CA GLU A 401 33.05 -5.45 2.66
C GLU A 401 34.05 -5.27 1.50
N ASN A 402 34.33 -6.35 0.76
CA ASN A 402 35.42 -6.39 -0.21
C ASN A 402 34.93 -6.51 -1.67
N GLY A 403 33.61 -6.56 -1.90
CA GLY A 403 33.03 -6.66 -3.24
C GLY A 403 33.33 -7.99 -3.93
N VAL A 404 33.44 -9.07 -3.15
CA VAL A 404 33.70 -10.42 -3.67
C VAL A 404 32.39 -11.05 -4.14
N GLU A 405 32.35 -11.52 -5.39
CA GLU A 405 31.17 -12.19 -5.95
C GLU A 405 30.95 -13.55 -5.28
N LEU A 406 29.69 -13.92 -5.06
CA LEU A 406 29.32 -15.17 -4.41
C LEU A 406 28.62 -16.10 -5.39
N ASP A 407 29.15 -17.31 -5.51
CA ASP A 407 28.43 -18.43 -6.09
C ASP A 407 27.39 -18.93 -5.07
N ILE A 408 26.23 -18.25 -5.05
CA ILE A 408 25.22 -18.49 -4.02
C ILE A 408 24.66 -19.92 -4.05
N GLU A 409 24.72 -20.61 -5.20
CA GLU A 409 24.16 -21.95 -5.34
C GLU A 409 24.90 -23.00 -4.52
N GLN A 410 26.13 -22.69 -4.06
CA GLN A 410 26.85 -23.49 -3.07
C GLN A 410 26.17 -23.49 -1.69
N TYR A 411 25.31 -22.50 -1.41
CA TYR A 411 24.67 -22.30 -0.11
C TYR A 411 23.15 -22.41 -0.17
N VAL A 412 22.53 -21.96 -1.26
CA VAL A 412 21.07 -21.88 -1.45
C VAL A 412 20.67 -22.74 -2.64
N GLN A 413 19.57 -23.48 -2.53
CA GLN A 413 19.06 -24.28 -3.65
C GLN A 413 18.39 -23.39 -4.69
N CYS A 414 18.59 -23.72 -5.97
CA CYS A 414 17.94 -23.07 -7.11
C CYS A 414 16.93 -24.05 -7.71
N HIS A 415 15.65 -23.65 -7.75
CA HIS A 415 14.55 -24.46 -8.28
C HIS A 415 14.03 -23.84 -9.56
N LYS A 416 13.78 -24.66 -10.58
CA LYS A 416 13.12 -24.20 -11.80
C LYS A 416 11.71 -23.72 -11.46
N ALA A 417 11.31 -22.57 -12.03
CA ALA A 417 9.96 -22.03 -11.91
C ALA A 417 9.16 -22.34 -13.18
N GLU A 418 7.92 -22.78 -13.00
CA GLU A 418 6.95 -22.89 -14.08
C GLU A 418 5.71 -22.06 -13.77
N LYS A 419 5.02 -21.60 -14.83
CA LYS A 419 3.81 -20.81 -14.69
C LYS A 419 2.79 -21.56 -13.83
N HIS A 420 2.25 -20.85 -12.84
CA HIS A 420 1.32 -21.32 -11.81
C HIS A 420 1.91 -22.21 -10.70
N ASP A 421 3.22 -22.35 -10.60
CA ASP A 421 3.86 -22.88 -9.40
C ASP A 421 3.63 -21.96 -8.20
N LEU A 422 3.63 -22.55 -7.00
CA LEU A 422 3.55 -21.83 -5.73
C LEU A 422 4.69 -22.26 -4.80
N PHE A 423 5.62 -21.34 -4.56
CA PHE A 423 6.72 -21.50 -3.60
C PHE A 423 6.32 -20.87 -2.26
N LEU A 424 6.67 -21.53 -1.16
CA LEU A 424 6.26 -21.17 0.18
C LEU A 424 7.45 -20.61 0.97
N ILE A 425 7.27 -19.42 1.55
CA ILE A 425 8.33 -18.66 2.20
C ILE A 425 7.84 -18.23 3.59
N PRO A 426 7.73 -19.19 4.54
CA PRO A 426 7.53 -18.83 5.94
C PRO A 426 8.71 -18.01 6.46
N ASN A 427 8.48 -17.14 7.44
CA ASN A 427 9.47 -16.28 8.10
C ASN A 427 10.75 -17.05 8.45
N GLY A 428 11.92 -16.44 8.26
CA GLY A 428 13.21 -17.09 8.44
C GLY A 428 13.69 -17.97 7.28
N THR A 429 12.90 -18.15 6.21
CA THR A 429 13.35 -18.86 4.99
C THR A 429 14.29 -17.98 4.18
N ILE A 430 15.45 -18.52 3.79
CA ILE A 430 16.30 -17.88 2.77
C ILE A 430 15.69 -18.07 1.38
N HIS A 431 15.54 -16.98 0.63
CA HIS A 431 14.91 -17.02 -0.68
C HIS A 431 15.33 -15.85 -1.58
N SER A 432 15.03 -15.97 -2.87
CA SER A 432 15.05 -14.90 -3.88
C SER A 432 14.28 -15.31 -5.13
N ALA A 433 13.53 -14.38 -5.74
CA ALA A 433 13.01 -14.59 -7.09
C ALA A 433 14.15 -14.43 -8.10
N GLY A 434 14.38 -15.46 -8.91
CA GLY A 434 15.34 -15.42 -10.00
C GLY A 434 14.85 -14.53 -11.15
N ALA A 435 15.75 -14.25 -12.09
CA ALA A 435 15.43 -13.54 -13.33
C ALA A 435 14.35 -14.27 -14.15
N GLN A 436 13.73 -13.53 -15.09
CA GLN A 436 12.71 -14.03 -16.01
C GLN A 436 11.39 -14.51 -15.37
N ASN A 437 11.02 -13.95 -14.22
CA ASN A 437 9.73 -14.19 -13.55
C ASN A 437 8.88 -12.93 -13.53
N LEU A 438 7.56 -13.12 -13.61
CA LEU A 438 6.58 -12.25 -12.98
C LEU A 438 5.98 -13.04 -11.83
N VAL A 439 6.35 -12.65 -10.61
CA VAL A 439 5.82 -13.24 -9.39
C VAL A 439 4.64 -12.43 -8.92
N LEU A 440 3.52 -13.10 -8.65
CA LEU A 440 2.51 -12.60 -7.72
C LEU A 440 2.93 -13.03 -6.31
N GLU A 441 3.47 -12.09 -5.56
CA GLU A 441 3.76 -12.29 -4.15
C GLU A 441 2.43 -12.21 -3.38
N ILE A 442 2.04 -13.34 -2.78
CA ILE A 442 0.92 -13.37 -1.84
C ILE A 442 1.52 -13.47 -0.46
N SER A 443 1.35 -12.43 0.36
CA SER A 443 2.05 -12.33 1.64
C SER A 443 1.24 -11.66 2.73
N ALA A 444 1.75 -11.76 3.96
CA ALA A 444 1.23 -11.06 5.11
C ALA A 444 1.68 -9.58 5.12
N THR A 445 0.86 -8.68 5.67
CA THR A 445 1.20 -7.26 5.81
C THR A 445 1.80 -6.99 7.20
N PRO A 446 3.13 -6.90 7.32
CA PRO A 446 3.82 -5.66 6.95
C PRO A 446 4.79 -5.86 5.78
N TYR A 447 5.18 -4.77 5.12
CA TYR A 447 5.77 -4.81 3.76
C TYR A 447 7.19 -4.28 3.60
N ILE A 448 7.76 -3.69 4.65
CA ILE A 448 9.12 -3.14 4.57
C ILE A 448 10.21 -4.08 5.11
N PHE A 449 9.84 -5.23 5.71
CA PHE A 449 10.75 -6.06 6.51
C PHE A 449 11.43 -7.17 5.71
N THR A 450 12.40 -6.75 4.90
CA THR A 450 13.22 -7.65 4.08
C THR A 450 14.69 -7.53 4.48
N PHE A 451 15.27 -8.60 5.05
CA PHE A 451 16.69 -8.62 5.42
C PHE A 451 17.53 -9.16 4.28
N LYS A 452 18.07 -8.23 3.48
CA LYS A 452 18.94 -8.55 2.35
C LYS A 452 20.30 -9.02 2.85
N MET A 453 20.83 -10.09 2.28
CA MET A 453 22.13 -10.65 2.64
C MET A 453 23.13 -10.55 1.48
N TYR A 454 22.66 -10.74 0.25
CA TYR A 454 23.46 -10.62 -0.95
C TYR A 454 22.62 -10.10 -2.10
N ASP A 455 23.15 -9.11 -2.83
CA ASP A 455 22.44 -8.45 -3.93
C ASP A 455 23.26 -8.43 -5.22
N TRP A 456 24.02 -9.49 -5.46
CA TRP A 456 24.74 -9.67 -6.73
C TRP A 456 25.74 -8.55 -7.05
N LEU A 457 26.22 -7.86 -6.01
CA LEU A 457 27.07 -6.65 -6.09
C LEU A 457 26.50 -5.55 -7.00
N ARG A 458 25.18 -5.55 -7.20
CA ARG A 458 24.49 -4.60 -8.06
C ARG A 458 24.33 -3.25 -7.37
N LEU A 459 24.37 -2.19 -8.17
CA LEU A 459 24.08 -0.83 -7.74
C LEU A 459 22.58 -0.52 -7.92
N ASP A 460 22.06 0.36 -7.08
CA ASP A 460 20.74 0.95 -7.25
C ASP A 460 20.70 1.88 -8.48
N LEU A 461 19.51 2.43 -8.76
CA LEU A 461 19.31 3.35 -9.90
C LEU A 461 20.08 4.67 -9.77
N ASN A 462 20.65 4.97 -8.59
CA ASN A 462 21.50 6.13 -8.34
C ASN A 462 23.00 5.77 -8.36
N GLY A 463 23.36 4.52 -8.69
CA GLY A 463 24.75 4.06 -8.71
C GLY A 463 25.36 3.77 -7.33
N LYS A 464 24.55 3.58 -6.29
CA LYS A 464 25.02 3.21 -4.93
C LYS A 464 24.71 1.75 -4.61
N PRO A 465 25.55 1.04 -3.84
CA PRO A 465 25.19 -0.29 -3.32
C PRO A 465 23.90 -0.23 -2.50
N ARG A 466 23.02 -1.22 -2.65
CA ARG A 466 21.82 -1.31 -1.80
C ARG A 466 22.20 -1.76 -0.38
N PRO A 467 21.48 -1.29 0.66
CA PRO A 467 21.74 -1.71 2.03
C PRO A 467 21.60 -3.23 2.23
N ILE A 468 22.53 -3.81 2.98
CA ILE A 468 22.58 -5.23 3.36
C ILE A 468 22.41 -5.33 4.89
N ASN A 469 21.69 -6.36 5.36
CA ASN A 469 21.25 -6.54 6.75
C ASN A 469 21.60 -7.95 7.28
N ILE A 470 22.86 -8.38 7.09
CA ILE A 470 23.34 -9.72 7.49
C ILE A 470 23.04 -10.02 8.96
N GLU A 471 23.29 -9.08 9.89
CA GLU A 471 23.04 -9.33 11.31
C GLU A 471 21.56 -9.58 11.64
N HIS A 472 20.65 -8.79 11.07
CA HIS A 472 19.21 -9.03 11.24
C HIS A 472 18.80 -10.37 10.61
N ALA A 473 19.33 -10.70 9.43
CA ALA A 473 19.06 -11.97 8.78
C ALA A 473 19.49 -13.15 9.65
N PHE A 474 20.71 -13.15 10.18
CA PHE A 474 21.25 -14.26 11.00
C PHE A 474 20.53 -14.46 12.33
N LYS A 475 19.87 -13.42 12.87
CA LYS A 475 18.98 -13.57 14.03
C LYS A 475 17.65 -14.27 13.70
N ASN A 476 17.34 -14.47 12.41
CA ASN A 476 16.04 -14.98 11.95
C ASN A 476 16.13 -16.24 11.06
N LEU A 477 17.26 -16.48 10.38
CA LEU A 477 17.40 -17.61 9.45
C LEU A 477 17.13 -18.96 10.12
N ASP A 478 16.23 -19.75 9.52
CA ASP A 478 16.03 -21.15 9.87
C ASP A 478 16.88 -22.06 8.98
N PHE A 479 18.07 -22.41 9.48
CA PHE A 479 19.00 -23.33 8.80
C PHE A 479 18.51 -24.78 8.73
N SER A 480 17.37 -25.13 9.34
CA SER A 480 16.77 -26.46 9.23
C SER A 480 16.03 -26.66 7.90
N ARG A 481 15.69 -25.57 7.20
CA ARG A 481 15.03 -25.54 5.88
C ARG A 481 16.02 -25.82 4.76
N LYS A 482 16.49 -27.07 4.70
CA LYS A 482 17.59 -27.51 3.83
C LYS A 482 17.41 -28.89 3.23
N GLY A 483 18.18 -29.17 2.18
CA GLY A 483 18.14 -30.45 1.45
C GLY A 483 16.73 -30.82 0.99
N GLU A 484 16.36 -32.08 1.13
CA GLU A 484 15.07 -32.62 0.66
C GLU A 484 13.84 -31.98 1.33
N LYS A 485 14.00 -31.42 2.54
CA LYS A 485 12.90 -30.73 3.23
C LYS A 485 12.35 -29.56 2.43
N VAL A 486 13.20 -28.87 1.68
CA VAL A 486 12.79 -27.74 0.86
C VAL A 486 11.71 -28.15 -0.15
N GLN A 487 11.94 -29.23 -0.91
CA GLN A 487 10.95 -29.73 -1.87
C GLN A 487 9.72 -30.36 -1.20
N GLN A 488 9.85 -30.81 0.05
CA GLN A 488 8.76 -31.46 0.78
C GLN A 488 7.81 -30.46 1.43
N GLU A 489 8.36 -29.37 1.98
CA GLU A 489 7.68 -28.44 2.88
C GLU A 489 7.52 -27.03 2.28
N LEU A 490 8.42 -26.61 1.36
CA LEU A 490 8.46 -25.24 0.83
C LEU A 490 8.02 -25.10 -0.63
N ILE A 491 7.66 -26.19 -1.30
CA ILE A 491 7.08 -26.17 -2.65
C ILE A 491 5.68 -26.77 -2.56
N SER A 492 4.67 -25.97 -2.90
CA SER A 492 3.28 -26.39 -2.81
C SER A 492 2.98 -27.53 -3.79
N LYS A 493 2.10 -28.45 -3.38
CA LYS A 493 1.68 -29.60 -4.20
C LYS A 493 0.18 -29.47 -4.46
N PRO A 494 -0.23 -28.90 -5.61
CA PRO A 494 -1.63 -28.68 -5.91
C PRO A 494 -2.43 -29.99 -5.91
N SER A 495 -3.64 -29.94 -5.37
CA SER A 495 -4.58 -31.08 -5.38
C SER A 495 -5.99 -30.60 -5.71
N ILE A 496 -6.81 -31.47 -6.30
CA ILE A 496 -8.20 -31.12 -6.63
C ILE A 496 -9.05 -31.22 -5.36
N LEU A 497 -9.70 -30.12 -4.98
CA LEU A 497 -10.69 -30.11 -3.89
C LEU A 497 -12.03 -30.63 -4.36
N PHE A 498 -12.50 -30.09 -5.49
CA PHE A 498 -13.72 -30.54 -6.14
C PHE A 498 -13.70 -30.20 -7.63
N GLN A 499 -14.57 -30.88 -8.37
CA GLN A 499 -14.87 -30.59 -9.76
C GLN A 499 -16.39 -30.59 -9.93
N LYS A 500 -16.92 -29.57 -10.59
CA LYS A 500 -18.35 -29.40 -10.87
C LYS A 500 -18.49 -28.78 -12.25
N ASP A 501 -19.19 -29.47 -13.15
CA ASP A 501 -19.35 -29.04 -14.54
C ASP A 501 -17.99 -28.77 -15.21
N ASP A 502 -17.75 -27.55 -15.69
CA ASP A 502 -16.48 -27.08 -16.28
C ASP A 502 -15.54 -26.40 -15.28
N LEU A 503 -15.92 -26.29 -14.00
CA LEU A 503 -15.10 -25.72 -12.92
C LEU A 503 -14.33 -26.83 -12.19
N THR A 504 -13.02 -26.64 -12.07
CA THR A 504 -12.14 -27.40 -11.18
C THR A 504 -11.53 -26.45 -10.14
N CYS A 505 -11.72 -26.77 -8.86
CA CYS A 505 -11.08 -26.02 -7.77
C CYS A 505 -9.86 -26.79 -7.27
N TYR A 506 -8.69 -26.19 -7.39
CA TYR A 506 -7.44 -26.71 -6.83
C TYR A 506 -7.18 -26.08 -5.46
N HIS A 507 -6.73 -26.88 -4.50
CA HIS A 507 -6.03 -26.43 -3.29
C HIS A 507 -4.55 -26.33 -3.61
N LEU A 508 -3.98 -25.14 -3.43
CA LEU A 508 -2.55 -24.91 -3.47
C LEU A 508 -2.11 -24.70 -2.02
N PRO A 509 -1.86 -25.78 -1.27
CA PRO A 509 -1.64 -25.70 0.18
C PRO A 509 -0.46 -24.78 0.50
N THR A 510 -0.69 -23.85 1.44
CA THR A 510 0.35 -23.01 2.02
C THR A 510 1.01 -23.67 3.24
N HIS A 511 2.14 -23.12 3.69
CA HIS A 511 2.87 -23.62 4.85
C HIS A 511 2.01 -23.53 6.14
N GLU A 512 2.28 -24.39 7.13
CA GLU A 512 1.52 -24.42 8.39
C GLU A 512 1.65 -23.12 9.20
N GLU A 513 2.78 -22.43 9.07
CA GLU A 513 3.03 -21.11 9.67
C GLU A 513 2.22 -19.99 9.00
N HIS A 514 1.76 -20.18 7.76
CA HIS A 514 0.95 -19.17 7.06
C HIS A 514 -0.48 -19.17 7.60
N PHE A 515 -0.95 -17.99 7.98
CA PHE A 515 -2.34 -17.80 8.44
C PHE A 515 -3.37 -17.67 7.30
N TYR A 516 -2.92 -17.70 6.05
CA TYR A 516 -3.75 -17.67 4.85
C TYR A 516 -3.52 -18.92 4.01
N ASP A 517 -4.48 -19.25 3.15
CA ASP A 517 -4.44 -20.36 2.21
C ASP A 517 -4.81 -19.91 0.79
N VAL A 518 -4.48 -20.73 -0.21
CA VAL A 518 -4.65 -20.40 -1.62
C VAL A 518 -5.41 -21.49 -2.36
N HIS A 519 -6.49 -21.10 -3.04
CA HIS A 519 -7.17 -21.94 -4.02
C HIS A 519 -6.99 -21.36 -5.42
N ARG A 520 -7.09 -22.22 -6.44
CA ARG A 520 -7.18 -21.80 -7.85
C ARG A 520 -8.44 -22.37 -8.49
N LEU A 521 -9.23 -21.49 -9.09
CA LEU A 521 -10.46 -21.82 -9.81
C LEU A 521 -10.14 -21.86 -11.29
N ASP A 522 -10.21 -23.04 -11.90
CA ASP A 522 -9.97 -23.26 -13.33
C ASP A 522 -11.33 -23.55 -13.99
N PHE A 523 -11.82 -22.69 -14.90
CA PHE A 523 -13.17 -22.81 -15.48
C PHE A 523 -13.26 -22.25 -16.90
N GLU A 524 -14.18 -22.78 -17.71
CA GLU A 524 -14.43 -22.28 -19.08
C GLU A 524 -15.51 -21.21 -19.12
N SER A 525 -16.56 -21.32 -18.30
CA SER A 525 -17.74 -20.47 -18.34
C SER A 525 -18.01 -19.72 -17.05
N VAL A 526 -18.22 -20.43 -15.92
CA VAL A 526 -18.67 -19.81 -14.68
C VAL A 526 -18.09 -20.49 -13.44
N ALA A 527 -17.76 -19.67 -12.43
CA ALA A 527 -17.48 -20.12 -11.08
C ALA A 527 -18.41 -19.43 -10.08
N GLU A 528 -19.07 -20.20 -9.21
CA GLU A 528 -19.90 -19.69 -8.12
C GLU A 528 -19.25 -20.04 -6.78
N VAL A 529 -19.11 -19.05 -5.90
CA VAL A 529 -18.37 -19.20 -4.64
C VAL A 529 -19.10 -18.49 -3.51
N GLU A 530 -19.26 -19.18 -2.39
CA GLU A 530 -19.69 -18.61 -1.10
C GLU A 530 -18.47 -18.05 -0.36
N THR A 531 -18.62 -16.90 0.31
CA THR A 531 -17.56 -16.27 1.11
C THR A 531 -17.36 -16.97 2.45
N GLU A 532 -18.38 -17.66 2.95
CA GLU A 532 -18.35 -18.35 4.25
C GLU A 532 -17.90 -17.44 5.40
N ASN A 533 -18.28 -16.16 5.34
CA ASN A 533 -17.87 -15.12 6.29
C ASN A 533 -16.34 -14.88 6.34
N VAL A 534 -15.66 -15.06 5.21
CA VAL A 534 -14.22 -14.82 5.01
C VAL A 534 -14.01 -13.87 3.83
N CYS A 535 -13.05 -12.95 3.99
CA CYS A 535 -12.58 -12.10 2.90
C CYS A 535 -11.80 -12.93 1.87
N HIS A 536 -12.08 -12.71 0.58
CA HIS A 536 -11.29 -13.29 -0.49
C HIS A 536 -10.55 -12.20 -1.26
N VAL A 537 -9.25 -12.40 -1.47
CA VAL A 537 -8.44 -11.63 -2.41
C VAL A 537 -8.22 -12.48 -3.65
N LEU A 538 -8.56 -11.96 -4.82
CA LEU A 538 -8.54 -12.71 -6.06
C LEU A 538 -7.78 -11.99 -7.17
N MET A 539 -7.24 -12.77 -8.10
CA MET A 539 -6.65 -12.26 -9.35
C MET A 539 -6.95 -13.21 -10.50
N LEU A 540 -7.26 -12.66 -11.67
CA LEU A 540 -7.30 -13.43 -12.92
C LEU A 540 -5.86 -13.72 -13.39
N VAL A 541 -5.42 -14.96 -13.23
CA VAL A 541 -4.04 -15.40 -13.49
C VAL A 541 -3.87 -16.21 -14.78
N GLU A 542 -4.97 -16.53 -15.46
CA GLU A 542 -5.01 -16.98 -16.86
C GLU A 542 -6.38 -16.65 -17.45
N GLY A 543 -6.44 -16.36 -18.74
CA GLY A 543 -7.63 -15.82 -19.40
C GLY A 543 -7.42 -14.38 -19.85
N GLU A 544 -8.45 -13.78 -20.49
CA GLU A 544 -8.40 -12.38 -20.94
C GLU A 544 -9.11 -11.45 -19.96
N SER A 545 -10.38 -11.76 -19.64
CA SER A 545 -11.17 -11.00 -18.69
C SER A 545 -12.29 -11.82 -18.08
N VAL A 546 -12.71 -11.43 -16.87
CA VAL A 546 -13.84 -11.99 -16.15
C VAL A 546 -14.80 -10.90 -15.71
N THR A 547 -16.07 -11.25 -15.54
CA THR A 547 -17.09 -10.38 -14.93
C THR A 547 -17.55 -11.01 -13.63
N VAL A 548 -17.41 -10.28 -12.53
CA VAL A 548 -17.82 -10.69 -11.19
C VAL A 548 -19.15 -10.06 -10.86
N THR A 549 -20.11 -10.87 -10.40
CA THR A 549 -21.40 -10.41 -9.88
C THR A 549 -21.55 -10.87 -8.43
N THR A 550 -21.78 -9.95 -7.50
CA THR A 550 -22.00 -10.25 -6.08
C THR A 550 -23.49 -10.44 -5.76
N ALA A 551 -23.81 -10.94 -4.56
CA ALA A 551 -25.19 -11.24 -4.15
C ALA A 551 -26.12 -10.02 -4.12
N ASP A 552 -25.58 -8.80 -4.00
CA ASP A 552 -26.33 -7.53 -4.12
C ASP A 552 -26.70 -7.17 -5.57
N GLY A 553 -26.21 -7.94 -6.56
CA GLY A 553 -26.41 -7.71 -7.98
C GLY A 553 -25.41 -6.73 -8.62
N SER A 554 -24.48 -6.18 -7.84
CA SER A 554 -23.38 -5.35 -8.36
C SER A 554 -22.47 -6.18 -9.27
N THR A 555 -21.96 -5.54 -10.33
CA THR A 555 -21.08 -6.19 -11.30
C THR A 555 -19.83 -5.36 -11.56
N MET A 556 -18.67 -6.01 -11.62
CA MET A 556 -17.40 -5.40 -12.04
C MET A 556 -16.63 -6.37 -12.94
N SER A 557 -15.97 -5.84 -13.97
CA SER A 557 -15.14 -6.64 -14.88
C SER A 557 -13.67 -6.44 -14.56
N PHE A 558 -12.91 -7.51 -14.66
CA PHE A 558 -11.47 -7.54 -14.39
C PHE A 558 -10.74 -8.16 -15.57
N GLN A 559 -9.61 -7.55 -15.91
CA GLN A 559 -8.70 -8.02 -16.94
C GLN A 559 -7.66 -8.96 -16.33
N TYR A 560 -6.94 -9.67 -17.20
CA TYR A 560 -5.80 -10.47 -16.79
C TYR A 560 -4.82 -9.67 -15.93
N ALA A 561 -4.35 -10.30 -14.86
CA ALA A 561 -3.48 -9.75 -13.82
C ALA A 561 -4.12 -8.70 -12.89
N GLU A 562 -5.40 -8.34 -13.02
CA GLU A 562 -6.02 -7.40 -12.10
C GLU A 562 -6.46 -8.07 -10.79
N THR A 563 -6.06 -7.47 -9.66
CA THR A 563 -6.49 -7.89 -8.32
C THR A 563 -7.86 -7.33 -7.96
N PHE A 564 -8.69 -8.11 -7.28
CA PHE A 564 -9.96 -7.64 -6.71
C PHE A 564 -10.27 -8.32 -5.38
N VAL A 565 -11.07 -7.66 -4.56
CA VAL A 565 -11.43 -8.12 -3.21
C VAL A 565 -12.92 -8.36 -3.14
N ILE A 566 -13.27 -9.52 -2.56
CA ILE A 566 -14.63 -9.85 -2.16
C ILE A 566 -14.68 -9.92 -0.63
N PRO A 567 -15.22 -8.88 0.03
CA PRO A 567 -15.50 -8.88 1.47
C PRO A 567 -16.29 -10.10 1.94
N ALA A 568 -16.07 -10.47 3.20
CA ALA A 568 -16.86 -11.49 3.87
C ALA A 568 -18.38 -11.21 3.77
N ALA A 569 -18.78 -9.95 3.95
CA ALA A 569 -20.17 -9.53 3.93
C ALA A 569 -20.84 -9.57 2.53
N ALA A 570 -20.08 -9.80 1.45
CA ALA A 570 -20.66 -10.02 0.12
C ALA A 570 -21.43 -11.34 0.00
N ARG A 571 -21.21 -12.28 0.94
CA ARG A 571 -21.83 -13.61 1.09
C ARG A 571 -21.54 -14.60 -0.04
N SER A 572 -21.72 -14.20 -1.28
CA SER A 572 -21.41 -15.01 -2.45
C SER A 572 -21.18 -14.16 -3.69
N TYR A 573 -20.54 -14.77 -4.67
CA TYR A 573 -20.24 -14.14 -5.94
C TYR A 573 -20.17 -15.18 -7.06
N LYS A 574 -20.42 -14.69 -8.27
CA LYS A 574 -20.32 -15.44 -9.51
C LYS A 574 -19.29 -14.77 -10.40
N ILE A 575 -18.32 -15.55 -10.89
CA ILE A 575 -17.32 -15.12 -11.87
C ILE A 575 -17.71 -15.71 -13.22
N VAL A 576 -17.91 -14.87 -14.23
CA VAL A 576 -18.18 -15.28 -15.61
C VAL A 576 -16.94 -15.02 -16.45
N ASN A 577 -16.48 -16.03 -17.18
CA ASN A 577 -15.41 -15.87 -18.16
C ASN A 577 -15.97 -15.17 -19.41
N ASN A 578 -15.33 -14.08 -19.84
CA ASN A 578 -15.76 -13.33 -21.02
C ASN A 578 -15.09 -13.80 -22.32
N ALA A 579 -14.15 -14.76 -22.23
CA ALA A 579 -13.37 -15.26 -23.37
C ALA A 579 -13.62 -16.76 -23.63
N ASN A 580 -13.18 -17.24 -24.80
CA ASN A 580 -13.32 -18.65 -25.19
C ASN A 580 -12.22 -19.56 -24.62
N GLN A 581 -11.15 -18.98 -24.10
CA GLN A 581 -10.07 -19.72 -23.45
C GLN A 581 -10.37 -19.91 -21.97
N GLN A 582 -9.86 -20.99 -21.37
CA GLN A 582 -10.02 -21.25 -19.95
C GLN A 582 -9.54 -20.06 -19.11
N ALA A 583 -10.32 -19.69 -18.09
CA ALA A 583 -9.93 -18.74 -17.07
C ALA A 583 -9.36 -19.48 -15.85
N LYS A 584 -8.32 -18.91 -15.26
CA LYS A 584 -7.81 -19.34 -13.94
C LYS A 584 -7.81 -18.15 -13.01
N VAL A 585 -8.43 -18.31 -11.84
CA VAL A 585 -8.49 -17.26 -10.82
C VAL A 585 -7.86 -17.80 -9.54
N ILE A 586 -6.81 -17.12 -9.05
CA ILE A 586 -6.28 -17.37 -7.72
C ILE A 586 -7.18 -16.72 -6.68
N LYS A 587 -7.43 -17.42 -5.58
CA LYS A 587 -8.22 -16.98 -4.43
C LYS A 587 -7.41 -17.20 -3.15
N ALA A 588 -6.88 -16.14 -2.57
CA ALA A 588 -6.24 -16.13 -1.27
C ALA A 588 -7.23 -15.73 -0.17
N PHE A 589 -7.18 -16.40 0.97
CA PHE A 589 -8.10 -16.17 2.08
C PHE A 589 -7.50 -16.60 3.42
N LEU A 590 -8.05 -16.09 4.53
CA LEU A 590 -7.59 -16.41 5.88
C LEU A 590 -8.13 -17.77 6.34
N LYS A 591 -7.30 -18.56 7.02
CA LYS A 591 -7.63 -19.90 7.55
C LYS A 591 -8.54 -19.85 8.77
#